data_AF-A0A2N4Z4Z2-F1
#
_entry.id   AF-A0A2N4Z4Z2-F1
#
_cell.length_a   1.000
_cell.length_b   1.000
_cell.length_c   1.000
_cell.angle_alpha   90.00
_cell.angle_beta   90.00
_cell.angle_gamma   90.00
#
_symmetry.space_group_name_H-M   'P 1'
#
loop_
_entity.id
_entity.type
_entity.pdbx_description
1 polymer ?
#
loop_
_entity_poly.entity_id
_entity_poly.type
_entity_poly.pdbx_seq_one_letter_code
_entity_poly.pdbx_strand_id
1 'polypeptide(L)'
;MKHKPQMMKMRWLSAAVMLSLCTSSAWAFSIDDVAKEAKTLAGKGYEAPKSNLPSAFRDMKYADYQQIQFNHDKAYWNNQKTPFKLEFYHQGMYFDT
;
A
#
# COMPACT_ATOMS: atom_id res chain seq x y z
N MET A 1 54.62 19.96 -22.67
CA MET A 1 53.50 19.00 -22.51
C MET A 1 53.01 19.02 -21.06
N LYS A 2 51.69 18.86 -20.85
CA LYS A 2 50.97 18.56 -19.59
C LYS A 2 50.19 19.72 -18.92
N HIS A 3 49.03 20.06 -19.50
CA HIS A 3 47.87 20.60 -18.78
C HIS A 3 46.64 19.73 -19.06
N LYS A 4 46.31 18.76 -18.20
CA LYS A 4 45.09 17.93 -18.30
C LYS A 4 44.39 17.46 -16.99
N PRO A 5 44.73 17.88 -15.75
CA PRO A 5 43.99 17.39 -14.57
C PRO A 5 42.67 18.14 -14.29
N GLN A 6 42.54 19.41 -14.69
CA GLN A 6 41.38 20.25 -14.35
C GLN A 6 40.16 19.96 -15.21
N MET A 7 40.37 19.65 -16.49
CA MET A 7 39.30 19.28 -17.43
C MET A 7 38.59 17.97 -17.05
N MET A 8 39.30 17.04 -16.39
CA MET A 8 38.69 15.78 -15.96
C MET A 8 37.72 16.03 -14.81
N LYS A 9 38.13 16.76 -13.76
CA LYS A 9 37.27 17.12 -12.62
C LYS A 9 36.01 17.88 -13.05
N MET A 10 36.14 18.79 -14.02
CA MET A 10 34.99 19.53 -14.57
C MET A 10 33.98 18.59 -15.26
N ARG A 11 34.45 17.58 -16.00
CA ARG A 11 33.57 16.60 -16.67
C ARG A 11 32.82 15.72 -15.68
N TRP A 12 33.44 15.34 -14.56
CA TRP A 12 32.77 14.58 -13.50
C TRP A 12 31.71 15.42 -12.76
N LEU A 13 31.98 16.71 -12.54
CA LEU A 13 31.01 17.66 -12.00
C LEU A 13 29.82 17.86 -12.95
N SER A 14 30.07 18.05 -14.24
CA SER A 14 29.00 18.20 -15.24
C SER A 14 28.16 16.93 -15.38
N ALA A 15 28.79 15.75 -15.33
CA ALA A 15 28.08 14.47 -15.35
C ALA A 15 27.21 14.26 -14.11
N ALA A 16 27.70 14.64 -12.92
CA ALA A 16 26.93 14.55 -11.67
C ALA A 16 25.72 15.49 -11.65
N VAL A 17 25.88 16.72 -12.16
CA VAL A 17 24.78 17.70 -12.30
C VAL A 17 23.72 17.19 -13.29
N MET A 18 24.14 16.65 -14.44
CA MET A 18 23.20 16.06 -15.41
C MET A 18 22.45 14.85 -14.84
N LEU A 19 23.11 14.00 -14.04
CA LEU A 19 22.46 12.85 -13.40
C LEU A 19 21.42 13.27 -12.33
N SER A 20 21.66 14.36 -11.60
CA SER A 20 20.68 14.90 -10.64
C SER A 20 19.42 15.50 -11.29
N LEU A 21 19.56 16.03 -12.51
CA LEU A 21 18.45 16.59 -13.28
C LEU A 21 17.53 15.52 -13.88
N CYS A 22 17.97 14.26 -13.92
CA CYS A 22 17.18 13.10 -14.35
C CYS A 22 16.39 12.43 -13.21
N THR A 23 16.20 13.11 -12.07
CA THR A 23 15.32 12.63 -11.01
C THR A 23 13.89 12.61 -11.53
N SER A 24 13.48 11.44 -12.04
CA SER A 24 12.14 11.21 -12.55
C SER A 24 11.15 11.38 -11.40
N SER A 25 10.06 12.12 -11.63
CA SER A 25 8.92 12.14 -10.72
C SER A 25 8.46 10.70 -10.54
N ALA A 26 8.75 10.11 -9.39
CA ALA A 26 8.27 8.77 -9.08
C ALA A 26 6.74 8.81 -9.20
N TRP A 27 6.16 7.93 -10.01
CA TRP A 27 4.72 7.69 -10.03
C TRP A 27 4.33 7.00 -8.73
N ALA A 28 4.33 7.76 -7.64
CA ALA A 28 3.93 7.32 -6.33
C ALA A 28 2.40 7.29 -6.26
N PHE A 29 1.87 6.27 -5.58
CA PHE A 29 0.47 6.24 -5.21
C PHE A 29 0.11 7.49 -4.40
N SER A 30 -0.98 8.15 -4.77
CA SER A 30 -1.45 9.37 -4.12
C SER A 30 -2.96 9.33 -3.88
N ILE A 31 -3.45 10.35 -3.18
CA ILE A 31 -4.89 10.55 -3.01
C ILE A 31 -5.62 10.76 -4.35
N ASP A 32 -4.93 11.25 -5.38
CA ASP A 32 -5.53 11.49 -6.71
C ASP A 32 -5.91 10.18 -7.39
N ASP A 33 -5.14 9.11 -7.16
CA ASP A 33 -5.46 7.76 -7.66
C ASP A 33 -6.79 7.27 -7.08
N VAL A 34 -6.97 7.43 -5.76
CA VAL A 34 -8.21 7.08 -5.05
C VAL A 34 -9.36 8.00 -5.48
N ALA A 35 -9.11 9.30 -5.63
CA ALA A 35 -10.12 10.27 -6.06
C ALA A 35 -10.63 9.96 -7.48
N LYS A 36 -9.75 9.49 -8.36
CA LYS A 36 -10.12 9.05 -9.72
C LYS A 36 -11.02 7.82 -9.69
N GLU A 37 -10.73 6.84 -8.84
CA GLU A 37 -11.60 5.67 -8.66
C GLU A 37 -12.95 6.07 -8.06
N ALA A 38 -12.96 6.88 -7.00
CA ALA A 38 -14.18 7.39 -6.38
C ALA A 38 -15.06 8.16 -7.38
N LYS A 39 -14.47 9.02 -8.22
CA LYS A 39 -15.19 9.74 -9.29
C LYS A 39 -15.77 8.78 -10.32
N THR A 40 -15.06 7.72 -10.66
CA THR A 40 -15.54 6.68 -11.59
C THR A 40 -16.72 5.91 -11.01
N LEU A 41 -16.68 5.55 -9.73
CA LEU A 41 -17.78 4.88 -9.03
C LEU A 41 -19.00 5.79 -8.86
N ALA A 42 -18.79 7.06 -8.53
CA ALA A 42 -19.87 8.04 -8.40
C ALA A 42 -20.61 8.32 -9.72
N GLY A 43 -19.95 8.09 -10.86
CA GLY A 43 -20.56 8.18 -12.18
C GLY A 43 -21.41 6.97 -12.58
N LYS A 44 -21.46 5.92 -11.75
CA LYS A 44 -22.24 4.69 -11.98
C LYS A 44 -23.40 4.61 -11.00
N GLY A 45 -24.38 3.75 -11.30
CA GLY A 45 -25.41 3.39 -10.32
C GLY A 45 -24.78 2.68 -9.12
N TYR A 46 -25.35 2.87 -7.94
CA TYR A 46 -24.90 2.18 -6.73
C TYR A 46 -25.09 0.67 -6.84
N GLU A 47 -24.03 -0.09 -6.57
CA GLU A 47 -24.05 -1.54 -6.48
C GLU A 47 -24.08 -1.95 -5.00
N ALA A 48 -25.22 -2.48 -4.54
CA ALA A 48 -25.35 -2.96 -3.17
C ALA A 48 -24.39 -4.15 -2.93
N PRO A 49 -23.58 -4.12 -1.86
CA PRO A 49 -22.65 -5.20 -1.58
C PRO A 49 -23.44 -6.47 -1.26
N LYS A 50 -22.95 -7.60 -1.77
CA LYS A 50 -23.61 -8.90 -1.59
C LYS A 50 -22.80 -9.73 -0.61
N SER A 51 -23.50 -10.29 0.36
CA SER A 51 -22.88 -11.16 1.36
C SER A 51 -22.08 -12.28 0.70
N ASN A 52 -20.79 -12.38 1.01
CA ASN A 52 -19.91 -13.45 0.52
C ASN A 52 -19.77 -14.60 1.54
N LEU A 53 -20.44 -14.52 2.70
CA LEU A 53 -20.26 -15.50 3.76
C LEU A 53 -20.99 -16.82 3.51
N PRO A 54 -20.31 -17.96 3.74
CA PRO A 54 -20.97 -19.23 4.02
C PRO A 54 -21.88 -19.13 5.26
N SER A 55 -22.93 -19.96 5.30
CA SER A 55 -23.87 -20.02 6.44
C SER A 55 -23.15 -20.21 7.78
N ALA A 56 -22.11 -21.04 7.83
CA ALA A 56 -21.33 -21.29 9.05
C ALA A 56 -20.75 -20.01 9.69
N PHE A 57 -20.37 -19.01 8.89
CA PHE A 57 -19.86 -17.73 9.40
C PHE A 57 -20.94 -16.67 9.54
N ARG A 58 -21.98 -16.70 8.68
CA ARG A 58 -23.13 -15.80 8.78
C ARG A 58 -23.97 -16.05 10.03
N ASP A 59 -24.22 -17.32 10.34
CA ASP A 59 -25.09 -17.76 11.44
C ASP A 59 -24.30 -18.00 12.74
N MET A 60 -23.02 -17.65 12.77
CA MET A 60 -22.13 -17.81 13.90
C MET A 60 -22.63 -17.01 15.11
N LYS A 61 -22.56 -17.61 16.32
CA LYS A 61 -22.89 -16.90 17.55
C LYS A 61 -21.73 -15.99 17.95
N TYR A 62 -22.05 -14.88 18.62
CA TYR A 62 -21.05 -13.94 19.13
C TYR A 62 -19.93 -14.61 19.95
N ALA A 63 -20.29 -15.57 20.80
CA ALA A 63 -19.33 -16.30 21.63
C ALA A 63 -18.29 -17.09 20.80
N ASP A 64 -18.70 -17.65 19.66
CA ASP A 64 -17.81 -18.37 18.74
C ASP A 64 -16.93 -17.38 17.97
N TYR A 65 -17.49 -16.25 17.52
CA TYR A 65 -16.75 -15.20 16.83
C TYR A 65 -15.63 -14.61 17.71
N GLN A 66 -15.89 -14.42 19.01
CA GLN A 66 -14.86 -13.94 19.95
C GLN A 66 -13.67 -14.91 20.12
N GLN A 67 -13.84 -16.20 19.79
CA GLN A 67 -12.73 -17.15 19.81
C GLN A 67 -11.78 -16.94 18.63
N ILE A 68 -12.22 -16.30 17.55
CA ILE A 68 -11.41 -16.01 16.38
C ILE A 68 -10.54 -14.78 16.68
N GLN A 69 -9.35 -15.04 17.17
CA GLN A 69 -8.36 -14.01 17.45
C GLN A 69 -7.25 -14.03 16.40
N PHE A 70 -6.75 -12.85 16.06
CA PHE A 70 -5.61 -12.74 15.17
C PHE A 70 -4.37 -13.38 15.82
N ASN A 71 -3.61 -14.15 15.05
CA ASN A 71 -2.33 -14.67 15.52
C ASN A 71 -1.28 -13.55 15.46
N HIS A 72 -0.93 -12.96 16.59
CA HIS A 72 0.00 -11.83 16.69
C HIS A 72 1.40 -12.09 16.11
N ASP A 73 1.85 -13.35 16.07
CA ASP A 73 3.13 -13.72 15.42
C ASP A 73 3.07 -13.56 13.89
N LYS A 74 1.86 -13.48 13.32
CA LYS A 74 1.58 -13.36 11.88
C LYS A 74 1.25 -11.93 11.44
N ALA A 75 1.47 -10.92 12.28
CA ALA A 75 1.30 -9.52 11.86
C ALA A 75 2.10 -9.23 10.58
N TYR A 76 1.53 -8.50 9.63
CA TYR A 76 2.07 -8.38 8.26
C TYR A 76 3.50 -7.82 8.21
N TRP A 77 3.82 -6.89 9.10
CA TRP A 77 5.14 -6.27 9.22
C TRP A 77 5.94 -6.75 10.42
N ASN A 78 5.62 -7.91 10.99
CA ASN A 78 6.29 -8.43 12.20
C ASN A 78 7.82 -8.55 12.03
N ASN A 79 8.28 -8.85 10.81
CA ASN A 79 9.69 -9.05 10.49
C ASN A 79 10.36 -7.83 9.82
N GLN A 80 9.64 -6.70 9.72
CA GLN A 80 10.17 -5.49 9.09
C GLN A 80 10.79 -4.56 10.13
N LYS A 81 11.81 -3.79 9.72
CA LYS A 81 12.48 -2.80 10.59
C LYS A 81 11.64 -1.54 10.74
N THR A 82 10.49 -1.68 11.39
CA THR A 82 9.51 -0.61 11.61
C THR A 82 8.78 -0.85 12.95
N PRO A 83 8.39 0.20 13.68
CA PRO A 83 7.54 0.03 14.86
C PRO A 83 6.08 -0.31 14.50
N PHE A 84 5.68 -0.14 13.23
CA PHE A 84 4.30 -0.37 12.79
C PHE A 84 4.02 -1.86 12.53
N LYS A 85 2.86 -2.33 12.97
CA LYS A 85 2.34 -3.68 12.69
C LYS A 85 0.92 -3.58 12.14
N LEU A 86 0.57 -4.51 11.24
CA LEU A 86 -0.78 -4.64 10.70
C LEU A 86 -1.33 -6.01 11.09
N GLU A 87 -2.53 -5.99 11.64
CA GLU A 87 -3.34 -7.15 11.98
C GLU A 87 -4.72 -6.99 11.34
N PHE A 88 -5.40 -8.10 11.10
CA PHE A 88 -6.62 -8.10 10.29
C PHE A 88 -7.76 -8.73 11.07
N TYR A 89 -8.96 -8.18 10.86
CA TYR A 89 -10.20 -8.77 11.37
C TYR A 89 -10.68 -9.89 10.45
N HIS A 90 -11.29 -10.91 11.06
CA HIS A 90 -11.93 -11.98 10.32
C HIS A 90 -13.39 -11.61 10.00
N GLN A 91 -13.89 -12.00 8.82
CA GLN A 91 -15.30 -11.84 8.49
C GLN A 91 -16.19 -12.77 9.35
N GLY A 92 -17.46 -12.43 9.54
CA GLY A 92 -18.37 -13.23 10.34
C GLY A 92 -19.48 -12.41 10.96
N MET A 93 -20.59 -13.06 11.27
CA MET A 93 -21.82 -12.42 11.74
C MET A 93 -22.26 -11.31 10.78
N TYR A 94 -22.17 -10.06 11.21
CA TYR A 94 -22.56 -8.86 10.45
C TYR A 94 -21.43 -8.29 9.57
N PHE A 95 -20.21 -8.82 9.65
CA PHE A 95 -19.10 -8.46 8.77
C PHE A 95 -19.07 -9.40 7.57
N ASP A 96 -19.95 -9.17 6.60
CA ASP A 96 -20.35 -10.19 5.64
C ASP A 96 -20.02 -9.90 4.17
N THR A 97 -19.24 -8.86 3.90
CA THR A 97 -18.84 -8.42 2.55
C THR A 97 -17.37 -8.07 2.49
#